data_AF-A0A9P6E5A7-F1
#
_entry.id   AF-A0A9P6E5A7-F1
#
_cell.length_a   1.000
_cell.length_b   1.000
_cell.length_c   1.000
_cell.angle_alpha   90.00
_cell.angle_beta   90.00
_cell.angle_gamma   90.00
#
_symmetry.space_group_name_H-M   'P 1'
#
loop_
_entity.id
_entity.type
_entity.pdbx_description
1 polymer ?
#
loop_
_entity_poly.entity_id
_entity_poly.type
_entity_poly.pdbx_seq_one_letter_code
_entity_poly.pdbx_strand_id
1 'polypeptide(L)'
;YNPDRPSYSYTNIPIRTHATYFETLQKLEEAPNENQRKIITKSTGVSRLPLCATSSAFFHPAFFPLDPFHLIYENCMAFLWDFMTTETKPHQVTHLPVQKAERLGVWVSNAMSTLPPSFCGPIRDIHLKRQSQYKVYEWMGLTHWYLVP
;
A
#
# COMPACT_ATOMS: atom_id res chain seq x y z
N TYR A 1 -19.17 3.70 7.31
CA TYR A 1 -20.01 4.91 7.20
C TYR A 1 -19.85 5.68 8.50
N ASN A 2 -19.39 6.93 8.45
CA ASN A 2 -19.14 7.77 9.64
C ASN A 2 -19.88 9.10 9.46
N PRO A 3 -21.19 9.14 9.79
CA PRO A 3 -22.07 10.27 9.44
C PRO A 3 -21.68 11.58 10.12
N ASP A 4 -20.99 11.50 11.25
CA ASP A 4 -20.55 12.67 12.02
C ASP A 4 -19.18 13.19 11.60
N ARG A 5 -18.59 12.64 10.54
CA ARG A 5 -17.28 13.08 10.06
C ARG A 5 -17.43 14.49 9.44
N PRO A 6 -16.75 15.52 9.97
CA PRO A 6 -16.78 16.85 9.38
C PRO A 6 -16.21 16.82 7.96
N SER A 7 -16.79 17.63 7.08
CA SER A 7 -16.22 17.89 5.75
C SER A 7 -14.91 18.67 5.93
N TYR A 8 -13.80 18.16 5.39
CA TYR A 8 -12.50 18.80 5.46
C TYR A 8 -12.08 19.30 4.09
N SER A 9 -11.48 20.49 4.03
CA SER A 9 -10.85 20.98 2.80
C SER A 9 -9.51 20.28 2.60
N TYR A 10 -9.31 19.64 1.45
CA TYR A 10 -8.04 19.00 1.09
C TYR A 10 -6.86 19.98 1.05
N THR A 11 -7.14 21.27 0.82
CA THR A 11 -6.12 22.34 0.82
C THR A 11 -5.73 22.83 2.21
N ASN A 12 -6.48 22.43 3.26
CA ASN A 12 -6.26 22.87 4.63
C ASN A 12 -5.92 21.69 5.57
N ILE A 13 -5.30 20.63 5.02
CA ILE A 13 -4.79 19.53 5.82
C ILE A 13 -3.49 20.01 6.49
N PRO A 14 -3.33 19.88 7.82
CA PRO A 14 -2.11 20.29 8.49
C PRO A 14 -0.92 19.52 7.95
N ILE A 15 0.00 20.24 7.30
CA ILE A 15 1.26 19.69 6.82
C ILE A 15 2.17 19.49 8.04
N ARG A 16 2.58 18.25 8.27
CA ARG A 16 3.58 17.95 9.30
C ARG A 16 4.95 18.09 8.68
N THR A 17 5.79 18.89 9.33
CA THR A 17 7.18 19.04 8.95
C THR A 17 8.05 18.14 9.81
N HIS A 18 9.24 17.83 9.32
CA HIS A 18 10.27 17.15 10.10
C HIS A 18 10.54 17.86 11.44
N ALA A 19 10.61 19.19 11.45
CA ALA A 19 10.79 19.99 12.67
C ALA A 19 9.66 19.74 13.69
N THR A 20 8.40 19.82 13.25
CA THR A 20 7.24 19.56 14.14
C THR A 20 7.22 18.14 14.70
N TYR A 21 7.77 17.17 13.95
CA TYR A 21 7.89 15.80 14.41
C TYR A 21 8.92 15.68 15.55
N PHE A 22 10.10 16.27 15.40
CA PHE A 22 11.13 16.25 16.44
C PHE A 22 10.74 17.03 17.70
N GLU A 23 10.10 18.19 17.55
CA GLU A 23 9.52 18.91 18.69
C GLU A 23 8.49 18.06 19.45
N THR A 24 7.71 17.26 18.72
CA THR A 24 6.74 16.34 19.34
C THR A 24 7.44 15.21 20.11
N LEU A 25 8.53 14.66 19.56
CA LEU A 25 9.33 13.65 20.24
C LEU A 25 9.94 14.20 21.54
N GLN A 26 10.49 15.42 21.50
CA GLN A 26 11.01 16.09 22.69
C GLN A 26 9.92 16.28 23.75
N LYS A 27 8.73 16.76 23.36
CA LYS A 27 7.58 16.88 24.28
C LYS A 27 7.17 15.54 24.90
N LEU A 28 7.26 14.44 24.15
CA LEU A 28 6.96 13.11 24.67
C LEU A 28 8.01 12.63 25.67
N GLU A 29 9.28 12.95 25.44
CA GLU A 29 10.41 12.62 26.32
C GLU A 29 10.36 13.43 27.62
N GLU A 30 10.03 14.72 27.54
CA GLU A 30 9.90 15.64 28.68
C GLU A 30 8.57 15.50 29.44
N ALA A 31 7.65 14.66 28.95
CA ALA A 31 6.34 14.51 29.57
C ALA A 31 6.46 13.91 30.99
N PRO A 32 5.93 14.59 32.03
CA PRO A 32 6.17 14.21 33.43
C PRO A 32 5.44 12.92 33.85
N ASN A 33 4.42 12.50 33.10
CA ASN A 33 3.65 11.30 33.39
C ASN A 33 2.96 10.75 32.14
N GLU A 34 2.45 9.51 32.25
CA GLU A 34 1.76 8.83 31.14
C GLU A 34 0.51 9.57 30.63
N ASN A 35 -0.20 10.30 31.50
CA ASN A 35 -1.40 11.02 31.08
C ASN A 35 -1.02 12.14 30.10
N GLN A 36 0.03 12.90 30.41
CA GLN A 36 0.54 13.93 29.51
C GLN A 36 1.04 13.32 28.19
N ARG A 37 1.72 12.17 28.23
CA ARG A 37 2.12 11.43 27.01
C ARG A 37 0.92 11.03 26.16
N LYS A 38 -0.17 10.55 26.78
CA LYS A 38 -1.42 10.17 26.08
C LYS A 38 -2.08 11.39 25.43
N ILE A 39 -2.10 12.53 26.10
CA ILE A 39 -2.63 13.79 25.55
C ILE A 39 -1.84 14.21 24.31
N ILE A 40 -0.50 14.21 24.40
CA ILE A 40 0.39 14.55 23.27
C ILE A 40 0.20 13.55 22.13
N THR A 41 0.17 12.25 22.43
CA THR A 41 -0.02 11.20 21.41
C THR A 41 -1.38 11.33 20.73
N LYS A 42 -2.44 11.69 21.47
CA LYS A 42 -3.79 11.87 20.90
C LYS A 42 -3.87 13.10 20.00
N SER A 43 -3.26 14.22 20.38
CA SER A 43 -3.31 15.45 19.59
C SER A 43 -2.38 15.41 18.37
N THR A 44 -1.25 14.72 18.49
CA THR A 44 -0.23 14.66 17.44
C THR A 44 -0.24 13.35 16.67
N GLY A 45 -0.88 12.27 17.13
CA GLY A 45 -0.75 10.94 16.52
C GLY A 45 0.67 10.34 16.55
N VAL A 46 1.65 11.01 17.17
CA VAL A 46 3.03 10.52 17.33
C VAL A 46 3.15 9.90 18.71
N SER A 47 3.62 8.66 18.79
CA SER A 47 3.75 7.93 20.05
C SER A 47 5.19 7.77 20.54
N ARG A 48 6.14 7.64 19.61
CA ARG A 48 7.59 7.51 19.83
C ARG A 48 8.35 7.62 18.51
N LEU A 49 9.67 7.73 18.63
CA LEU A 49 10.58 7.50 17.50
C LEU A 49 10.57 6.00 17.16
N PRO A 50 10.27 5.59 15.91
CA PRO A 50 10.29 4.20 15.51
C PRO A 50 11.70 3.61 15.64
N LEU A 51 11.81 2.36 16.12
CA LEU A 51 13.10 1.65 16.22
C LEU A 51 13.80 1.52 14.86
N CYS A 52 13.02 1.37 13.79
CA CYS A 52 13.52 1.35 12.42
C CYS A 52 14.13 2.68 11.97
N ALA A 53 13.81 3.81 12.62
CA ALA A 53 14.43 5.10 12.33
C ALA A 53 15.79 5.29 13.01
N THR A 54 16.13 4.49 14.04
CA THR A 54 17.37 4.63 14.83
C THR A 54 18.31 3.45 14.70
N SER A 55 17.82 2.28 14.32
CA SER A 55 18.62 1.07 14.24
C SER A 55 19.52 1.09 13.01
N SER A 56 20.83 0.91 13.22
CA SER A 56 21.83 0.74 12.14
C SER A 56 21.51 -0.44 11.23
N ALA A 57 20.75 -1.43 11.74
CA ALA A 57 20.24 -2.56 10.96
C ALA A 57 19.17 -2.17 9.93
N PHE A 58 18.69 -0.92 9.93
CA PHE A 58 17.69 -0.38 9.01
C PHE A 58 18.26 0.68 8.04
N PHE A 59 19.58 0.89 8.03
CA PHE A 59 20.25 1.84 7.13
C PHE A 59 20.66 1.19 5.80
N HIS A 60 20.36 1.87 4.69
CA HIS A 60 20.86 1.48 3.37
C HIS A 60 22.40 1.65 3.32
N PRO A 61 23.16 0.70 2.72
CA PRO A 61 22.70 -0.47 1.95
C PRO A 61 22.54 -1.76 2.76
N ALA A 62 22.90 -1.76 4.04
CA ALA A 62 22.85 -2.95 4.89
C ALA A 62 21.41 -3.47 5.11
N PHE A 63 20.43 -2.60 4.94
CA PHE A 63 19.02 -2.92 4.97
C PHE A 63 18.36 -2.64 3.63
N PHE A 64 17.87 -3.69 2.98
CA PHE A 64 16.83 -3.57 1.99
C PHE A 64 15.52 -3.98 2.67
N PRO A 65 14.60 -3.04 2.91
CA PRO A 65 13.32 -3.39 3.48
C PRO A 65 12.56 -4.20 2.43
N LEU A 66 12.64 -5.54 2.49
CA LEU A 66 11.80 -6.43 1.69
C LEU A 66 10.31 -6.23 2.01
N ASP A 67 10.04 -5.72 3.21
CA ASP A 67 8.71 -5.62 3.82
C ASP A 67 7.78 -4.53 3.23
N PRO A 68 8.11 -3.23 3.11
CA PRO A 68 7.19 -2.23 2.56
C PRO A 68 6.74 -2.53 1.11
N PHE A 69 7.49 -3.34 0.36
CA PHE A 69 7.05 -3.75 -0.99
C PHE A 69 5.87 -4.73 -0.95
N HIS A 70 5.71 -5.55 0.09
CA HIS A 70 4.55 -6.46 0.17
C HIS A 70 3.23 -5.67 0.30
N LEU A 71 3.24 -4.52 0.98
CA LEU A 71 2.06 -3.67 1.14
C LEU A 71 1.59 -3.04 -0.19
N ILE A 72 2.53 -2.76 -1.11
CA ILE A 72 2.19 -2.30 -2.47
C ILE A 72 1.35 -3.38 -3.16
N TYR A 73 1.77 -4.63 -3.07
CA TYR A 73 1.06 -5.74 -3.72
C TYR A 73 -0.22 -6.12 -3.01
N GLU A 74 -0.25 -6.07 -1.68
CA GLU A 74 -1.42 -6.45 -0.88
C GLU A 74 -2.55 -5.41 -0.97
N ASN A 75 -2.21 -4.11 -0.91
CA ASN A 75 -3.22 -3.04 -0.80
C ASN A 75 -3.32 -2.21 -2.08
N CYS A 76 -2.20 -1.75 -2.63
CA CYS A 76 -2.22 -0.80 -3.74
C CYS A 76 -2.61 -1.45 -5.06
N MET A 77 -2.08 -2.62 -5.38
CA MET A 77 -2.39 -3.31 -6.64
C MET A 77 -3.83 -3.83 -6.68
N ALA A 78 -4.30 -4.36 -5.56
CA ALA A 78 -5.68 -4.76 -5.38
C ALA A 78 -6.65 -3.57 -5.57
N PHE A 79 -6.33 -2.43 -4.96
CA PHE A 79 -7.08 -1.18 -5.15
C PHE A 79 -7.02 -0.68 -6.60
N LEU A 80 -5.84 -0.68 -7.23
CA LEU A 80 -5.67 -0.19 -8.60
C LEU A 80 -6.48 -1.04 -9.59
N TRP A 81 -6.50 -2.37 -9.39
CA TRP A 81 -7.36 -3.26 -10.17
C TRP A 81 -8.83 -2.85 -10.05
N ASP A 82 -9.35 -2.75 -8.83
CA ASP A 82 -10.76 -2.39 -8.60
C ASP A 82 -11.08 -1.00 -9.15
N PHE A 83 -10.15 -0.06 -9.02
CA PHE A 83 -10.27 1.28 -9.58
C PHE A 83 -10.45 1.24 -11.11
N MET A 84 -9.60 0.46 -11.80
CA MET A 84 -9.67 0.33 -13.26
C MET A 84 -10.89 -0.47 -13.73
N THR A 85 -11.35 -1.48 -12.99
CA THR A 85 -12.44 -2.36 -13.44
C THR A 85 -13.83 -1.95 -12.97
N THR A 86 -13.94 -1.24 -11.85
CA THR A 86 -15.22 -1.02 -11.15
C THR A 86 -15.50 0.46 -10.90
N GLU A 87 -14.51 1.24 -10.48
CA GLU A 87 -14.73 2.65 -10.08
C GLU A 87 -14.68 3.63 -11.25
N THR A 88 -13.93 3.30 -12.31
CA THR A 88 -13.79 4.15 -13.49
C THR A 88 -14.85 3.87 -14.54
N LYS A 89 -15.19 4.89 -15.33
CA LYS A 89 -16.23 4.89 -16.37
C LYS A 89 -15.61 4.72 -17.77
N PRO A 90 -16.35 4.19 -18.76
CA PRO A 90 -15.83 3.90 -20.11
C PRO A 90 -15.12 5.03 -20.86
N HIS A 91 -15.43 6.30 -20.57
CA HIS A 91 -14.78 7.45 -21.20
C HIS A 91 -13.46 7.85 -20.52
N GLN A 92 -13.13 7.29 -19.36
CA GLN A 92 -11.90 7.58 -18.63
C GLN A 92 -10.77 6.69 -19.16
N VAL A 93 -9.60 7.28 -19.39
CA VAL A 93 -8.42 6.60 -19.94
C VAL A 93 -7.98 5.40 -19.08
N THR A 94 -8.22 5.48 -17.77
CA THR A 94 -7.87 4.44 -16.80
C THR A 94 -8.90 3.31 -16.72
N HIS A 95 -10.01 3.39 -17.45
CA HIS A 95 -11.02 2.34 -17.43
C HIS A 95 -10.55 1.11 -18.19
N LEU A 96 -10.59 -0.04 -17.50
CA LEU A 96 -10.34 -1.35 -18.07
C LEU A 96 -11.69 -2.04 -18.36
N PRO A 97 -12.12 -2.12 -19.63
CA PRO A 97 -13.36 -2.80 -19.98
C PRO A 97 -13.36 -4.26 -19.55
N VAL A 98 -14.52 -4.78 -19.16
CA VAL A 98 -14.70 -6.16 -18.69
C VAL A 98 -14.11 -7.18 -19.67
N GLN A 99 -14.32 -6.99 -20.98
CA GLN A 99 -13.79 -7.90 -22.00
C GLN A 99 -12.25 -7.91 -22.06
N LYS A 100 -11.60 -6.77 -21.75
CA LYS A 100 -10.14 -6.70 -21.67
C LYS A 100 -9.63 -7.32 -20.38
N ALA A 101 -10.34 -7.12 -19.26
CA ALA A 101 -9.99 -7.75 -17.99
C ALA A 101 -10.09 -9.29 -18.07
N GLU A 102 -11.16 -9.81 -18.67
CA GLU A 102 -11.35 -11.24 -18.92
C GLU A 102 -10.24 -11.81 -19.81
N ARG A 103 -9.93 -11.14 -20.93
CA ARG A 103 -8.83 -11.54 -21.81
C ARG A 103 -7.49 -11.56 -21.11
N LEU A 104 -7.22 -10.58 -20.25
CA LEU A 104 -5.99 -10.53 -19.44
C LEU A 104 -5.91 -11.73 -18.49
N GLY A 105 -7.02 -12.09 -17.83
CA GLY A 105 -7.09 -13.29 -16.97
C GLY A 105 -6.73 -14.58 -17.69
N VAL A 106 -7.29 -14.77 -18.90
CA VAL A 106 -6.98 -15.91 -19.78
C VAL A 106 -5.51 -15.89 -20.22
N TRP A 107 -4.98 -14.74 -20.63
CA TRP A 107 -3.59 -14.61 -21.05
C TRP A 107 -2.60 -14.90 -19.93
N VAL A 108 -2.85 -14.40 -18.72
CA VAL A 108 -2.05 -14.71 -17.53
C VAL A 108 -2.03 -16.21 -17.27
N SER A 109 -3.19 -16.86 -17.34
CA SER A 109 -3.29 -18.31 -17.12
C SER A 109 -2.54 -19.12 -18.19
N ASN A 110 -2.60 -18.69 -19.46
CA ASN A 110 -1.92 -19.37 -20.56
C ASN A 110 -0.38 -19.16 -20.51
N ALA A 111 0.05 -17.95 -20.16
CA ALA A 111 1.46 -17.60 -20.00
C ALA A 111 2.15 -18.40 -18.88
N MET A 112 1.38 -19.06 -18.00
CA MET A 112 1.99 -19.90 -16.98
C MET A 112 2.84 -21.05 -17.53
N SER A 113 2.47 -21.57 -18.69
CA SER A 113 3.23 -22.63 -19.37
C SER A 113 4.62 -22.19 -19.84
N THR A 114 4.86 -20.87 -19.93
CA THR A 114 6.11 -20.29 -20.43
C THR A 114 6.99 -19.72 -19.32
N LEU A 115 6.53 -19.72 -18.06
CA LEU A 115 7.32 -19.20 -16.94
C LEU A 115 8.41 -20.18 -16.51
N PRO A 116 9.68 -19.74 -16.39
CA PRO A 116 10.74 -20.59 -15.90
C PRO A 116 10.47 -21.09 -14.48
N PRO A 117 10.85 -22.34 -14.14
CA PRO A 117 10.66 -22.91 -12.80
C PRO A 117 11.34 -22.12 -11.66
N SER A 118 12.25 -21.20 -11.97
CA SER A 118 12.93 -20.32 -11.01
C SER A 118 12.02 -19.22 -10.43
N PHE A 119 10.84 -18.98 -10.99
CA PHE A 119 9.87 -18.02 -10.47
C PHE A 119 8.97 -18.68 -9.41
N CYS A 120 8.46 -17.89 -8.45
CA CYS A 120 7.78 -18.32 -7.20
C CYS A 120 6.43 -19.08 -7.38
N GLY A 121 6.19 -19.69 -8.54
CA GLY A 121 5.02 -20.50 -8.84
C GLY A 121 3.96 -19.78 -9.67
N PRO A 122 2.89 -20.51 -10.05
CA PRO A 122 1.86 -19.97 -10.90
C PRO A 122 1.02 -18.88 -10.25
N ILE A 123 0.71 -17.85 -11.04
CA ILE A 123 -0.27 -16.82 -10.71
C ILE A 123 -1.59 -17.13 -11.42
N ARG A 124 -2.70 -16.96 -10.71
CA ARG A 124 -4.03 -17.34 -11.20
C ARG A 124 -4.66 -16.23 -12.05
N ASP A 125 -5.70 -16.60 -12.79
CA ASP A 125 -6.57 -15.66 -13.50
C ASP A 125 -7.07 -14.54 -12.57
N ILE A 126 -6.62 -13.30 -12.82
CA ILE A 126 -6.99 -12.17 -11.97
C ILE A 126 -8.47 -11.81 -12.08
N HIS A 127 -9.08 -11.93 -13.25
CA HIS A 127 -10.50 -11.62 -13.46
C HIS A 127 -11.40 -12.55 -12.64
N LEU A 128 -11.09 -13.85 -12.63
CA LEU A 128 -11.86 -14.85 -11.88
C LEU A 128 -11.52 -14.92 -10.39
N LYS A 129 -10.29 -14.56 -10.00
CA LYS A 129 -9.78 -14.79 -8.63
C LYS A 129 -9.56 -13.56 -7.79
N ARG A 130 -9.72 -12.33 -8.33
CA ARG A 130 -9.59 -11.07 -7.59
C ARG A 130 -10.36 -11.07 -6.26
N GLN A 131 -11.59 -11.59 -6.25
CA GLN A 131 -12.48 -11.60 -5.07
C GLN A 131 -12.19 -12.76 -4.09
N SER A 132 -11.35 -13.72 -4.47
CA SER A 132 -11.10 -14.98 -3.73
C SER A 132 -9.76 -15.02 -3.01
N GLN A 133 -9.33 -13.90 -2.40
CA GLN A 133 -7.99 -13.77 -1.79
C GLN A 133 -6.87 -14.06 -2.80
N TYR A 134 -6.77 -13.20 -3.82
CA TYR A 134 -5.60 -13.17 -4.70
C TYR A 134 -4.36 -12.87 -3.84
N LYS A 135 -3.38 -13.77 -3.86
CA LYS A 135 -2.28 -13.77 -2.88
C LYS A 135 -1.27 -12.70 -3.22
N VAL A 136 -0.53 -12.24 -2.21
CA VAL A 136 0.47 -11.18 -2.37
C VAL A 136 1.52 -11.50 -3.44
N TYR A 137 1.99 -12.75 -3.53
CA TYR A 137 2.95 -13.14 -4.57
C TYR A 137 2.34 -13.14 -5.98
N GLU A 138 1.03 -13.34 -6.09
CA GLU A 138 0.33 -13.30 -7.37
C GLU A 138 0.16 -11.86 -7.84
N TRP A 139 -0.15 -10.95 -6.92
CA TRP A 139 -0.12 -9.51 -7.20
C TRP A 139 1.27 -9.05 -7.61
N MET A 140 2.30 -9.48 -6.89
CA MET A 140 3.69 -9.19 -7.24
C MET A 140 4.03 -9.68 -8.65
N GLY A 141 3.71 -10.95 -8.96
CA GLY A 141 3.97 -11.55 -10.28
C GLY A 141 3.17 -10.88 -11.39
N LEU A 142 1.87 -10.63 -11.18
CA LEU A 142 1.04 -9.91 -12.14
C LEU A 142 1.64 -8.54 -12.47
N THR A 143 2.02 -7.78 -11.44
CA THR A 143 2.60 -6.45 -11.61
C THR A 143 3.91 -6.49 -12.37
N HIS A 144 4.88 -7.31 -11.93
CA HIS A 144 6.25 -7.24 -12.45
C HIS A 144 6.46 -8.03 -13.74
N TRP A 145 5.62 -9.02 -14.01
CA TRP A 145 5.78 -9.86 -15.20
C TRP A 145 4.91 -9.37 -16.36
N TYR A 146 3.79 -8.68 -16.07
CA TYR A 146 2.78 -8.41 -17.10
C TYR A 146 2.22 -6.98 -17.15
N LEU A 147 2.30 -6.18 -16.07
CA LEU A 147 1.68 -4.84 -16.05
C LEU A 147 2.69 -3.69 -16.12
N VAL A 148 3.83 -3.81 -15.45
CA VAL A 148 4.89 -2.80 -15.47
C VAL A 148 5.84 -3.09 -16.63
N PRO A 149 6.22 -2.09 -17.46
CA PRO A 149 7.15 -2.26 -18.56
C PRO A 149 8.58 -2.61 -18.12
#